data_AF-A0A140L9Q9-F1
#
_entry.id   AF-A0A140L9Q9-F1
#
_cell.length_a   1.000
_cell.length_b   1.000
_cell.length_c   1.000
_cell.angle_alpha   90.00
_cell.angle_beta   90.00
_cell.angle_gamma   90.00
#
_symmetry.space_group_name_H-M   'P 1'
#
loop_
_entity.id
_entity.type
_entity.pdbx_description
1 polymer ?
#
loop_
_entity_poly.entity_id
_entity_poly.type
_entity_poly.pdbx_seq_one_letter_code
_entity_poly.pdbx_strand_id
1 'polypeptide(L)' 'MERTLVIIKPDGIERKLIGEIICRYERKGFQLLAAKLIQANEIILGKHYAEHEGRPYFQELIKSTFAGSN' A
#
# COMPACT_ATOMS: atom_id res chain seq x y z
N MET A 1 -11.54 20.61 -1.68
CA MET A 1 -10.19 20.08 -1.99
C MET A 1 -10.10 18.70 -1.39
N GLU A 2 -9.85 17.68 -2.22
CA GLU A 2 -9.87 16.28 -1.81
C GLU A 2 -8.45 15.71 -1.69
N ARG A 3 -8.30 14.66 -0.89
CA ARG A 3 -7.05 13.94 -0.69
C ARG A 3 -7.35 12.45 -0.67
N THR A 4 -6.48 11.66 -1.28
CA THR A 4 -6.58 10.19 -1.26
C THR A 4 -5.24 9.59 -0.86
N LEU A 5 -5.29 8.41 -0.25
CA LEU A 5 -4.13 7.59 0.04
C LEU A 5 -3.88 6.65 -1.14
N VAL A 6 -2.64 6.57 -1.59
CA VAL A 6 -2.18 5.56 -2.55
C VAL A 6 -1.13 4.70 -1.84
N ILE A 7 -1.32 3.38 -1.89
CA ILE A 7 -0.39 2.41 -1.30
C ILE A 7 0.27 1.63 -2.44
N ILE A 8 1.59 1.70 -2.48
CA ILE A 8 2.40 0.82 -3.31
C ILE A 8 2.72 -0.41 -2.46
N LYS A 9 2.15 -1.57 -2.85
CA LYS A 9 2.34 -2.84 -2.17
C LYS A 9 3.78 -3.38 -2.36
N PRO A 10 4.23 -4.36 -1.56
CA PRO A 10 5.59 -4.90 -1.64
C PRO A 10 6.01 -5.36 -3.05
N ASP A 11 5.11 -5.99 -3.79
CA ASP A 11 5.34 -6.43 -5.17
C ASP A 11 5.68 -5.27 -6.12
N GLY A 12 5.04 -4.10 -5.93
CA GLY A 12 5.34 -2.89 -6.69
C GLY A 12 6.74 -2.34 -6.39
N ILE A 13 7.23 -2.54 -5.17
CA ILE A 13 8.58 -2.16 -4.75
C ILE A 13 9.61 -3.13 -5.34
N GLU A 14 9.38 -4.44 -5.21
CA GLU A 14 10.25 -5.50 -5.74
C GLU A 14 10.42 -5.38 -7.27
N ARG A 15 9.34 -5.01 -7.95
CA ARG A 15 9.33 -4.76 -9.40
C ARG A 15 9.87 -3.39 -9.81
N LYS A 16 10.36 -2.58 -8.85
CA LYS A 16 10.94 -1.24 -9.06
C LYS A 16 9.98 -0.24 -9.73
N LEU A 17 8.68 -0.32 -9.40
CA LEU A 17 7.61 0.48 -10.04
C LEU A 17 7.32 1.81 -9.34
N ILE A 18 8.00 2.15 -8.24
CA ILE A 18 7.71 3.35 -7.43
C ILE A 18 7.70 4.62 -8.29
N GLY A 19 8.77 4.85 -9.05
CA GLY A 19 8.89 6.05 -9.89
C GLY A 19 7.82 6.11 -10.99
N GLU A 20 7.54 4.99 -11.64
CA GLU A 20 6.51 4.92 -12.69
C GLU A 20 5.11 5.25 -12.14
N ILE A 21 4.79 4.73 -10.96
CA ILE A 21 3.50 4.99 -10.30
C ILE A 21 3.37 6.48 -9.95
N ILE A 22 4.40 7.08 -9.35
CA ILE A 22 4.39 8.52 -9.01
C ILE A 22 4.21 9.37 -10.27
N CYS A 23 5.03 9.10 -11.32
CA CYS A 23 4.95 9.79 -12.60
C CYS A 23 3.55 9.74 -13.21
N ARG A 24 2.86 8.60 -13.10
CA ARG A 24 1.49 8.43 -13.61
C ARG A 24 0.49 9.34 -12.91
N TYR A 25 0.61 9.53 -11.59
CA TYR A 25 -0.28 10.43 -10.84
C TYR A 25 0.03 11.90 -11.13
N GLU A 26 1.31 12.28 -11.16
CA GLU A 26 1.71 13.66 -11.47
C GLU A 26 1.32 14.07 -12.89
N ARG A 27 1.49 13.19 -13.88
CA ARG A 27 1.04 13.42 -15.28
C ARG A 27 -0.47 13.59 -15.41
N LYS A 28 -1.25 13.01 -14.49
CA LYS A 28 -2.71 13.22 -14.42
C LYS A 28 -3.11 14.52 -13.72
N GLY A 29 -2.15 15.29 -13.21
CA GLY A 29 -2.39 16.55 -12.50
C GLY A 29 -2.61 16.38 -10.99
N PHE A 30 -2.40 15.19 -10.42
CA PHE A 30 -2.43 15.02 -8.97
C PHE A 30 -1.15 15.56 -8.35
N GLN A 31 -1.27 16.17 -7.18
CA GLN A 31 -0.13 16.66 -6.40
C GLN A 31 0.26 15.65 -5.33
N LEU A 32 1.54 15.26 -5.29
CA LEU A 32 2.08 14.45 -4.20
C LEU A 32 2.28 15.34 -2.96
N LEU A 33 1.39 15.21 -1.98
CA LEU A 33 1.45 16.03 -0.75
C LEU A 33 2.40 15.45 0.31
N ALA A 34 2.51 14.12 0.38
CA ALA A 34 3.35 13.40 1.33
C ALA A 34 3.64 11.99 0.82
N ALA A 35 4.81 11.45 1.20
CA ALA A 35 5.17 10.05 0.95
C ALA A 35 5.93 9.49 2.16
N LYS A 36 5.73 8.21 2.45
CA LYS A 36 6.46 7.49 3.50
C LYS A 36 6.65 6.03 3.10
N LEU A 37 7.89 5.55 3.14
CA LEU A 37 8.18 4.12 3.07
C LEU A 37 8.13 3.55 4.49
N ILE A 38 7.29 2.53 4.69
CA ILE A 38 7.16 1.85 5.98
C ILE A 38 7.22 0.34 5.77
N GLN A 39 7.77 -0.37 6.76
CA GLN A 39 7.51 -1.79 6.93
C GLN A 39 6.29 -1.90 7.86
N ALA A 40 5.13 -2.21 7.28
CA ALA A 40 3.90 -2.35 8.06
C ALA A 40 3.94 -3.66 8.86
N ASN A 41 3.65 -3.60 10.16
CA ASN A 41 3.45 -4.78 10.99
C ASN A 41 2.01 -5.28 10.94
N GLU A 42 1.74 -6.47 11.48
CA GLU A 42 0.41 -7.07 11.50
C GLU A 42 -0.64 -6.16 12.16
N ILE A 43 -0.27 -5.41 13.20
CA ILE A 43 -1.18 -4.48 13.88
C ILE A 43 -1.63 -3.35 12.94
N ILE A 44 -0.70 -2.78 12.17
CA ILE A 44 -1.01 -1.73 11.18
C ILE A 44 -1.87 -2.31 10.06
N LEU A 45 -1.53 -3.49 9.54
CA LEU A 45 -2.28 -4.13 8.45
C LEU A 45 -3.68 -4.57 8.88
N GLY A 46 -3.82 -5.12 10.09
CA GLY A 46 -5.11 -5.50 10.66
C GLY A 46 -6.04 -4.30 10.83
N LYS A 47 -5.50 -3.15 11.28
CA LYS A 47 -6.27 -1.90 11.32
C LYS A 47 -6.62 -1.38 9.93
N HIS A 48 -5.70 -1.46 8.98
CA HIS A 48 -5.90 -0.97 7.61
C HIS A 48 -6.97 -1.79 6.86
N TYR A 49 -7.01 -3.10 7.07
CA TYR A 49 -7.95 -4.01 6.43
C TYR A 49 -9.09 -4.47 7.34
N ALA A 50 -9.40 -3.75 8.43
CA ALA A 50 -10.41 -4.14 9.41
C ALA A 50 -11.79 -4.45 8.78
N GLU A 51 -12.15 -3.76 7.69
CA GLU A 51 -13.39 -3.99 6.93
C GLU A 51 -13.47 -5.37 6.24
N HIS A 52 -12.34 -6.07 6.14
CA HIS A 52 -12.24 -7.43 5.61
C HIS A 52 -12.15 -8.49 6.70
N GLU A 53 -12.22 -8.12 7.98
CA GLU A 53 -12.25 -9.08 9.08
C GLU A 53 -13.42 -10.06 8.94
N GLY A 54 -13.17 -11.34 9.22
CA GLY A 54 -14.15 -12.40 9.05
C GLY A 54 -14.32 -12.91 7.61
N ARG A 55 -13.68 -12.28 6.61
CA ARG A 55 -13.68 -12.81 5.23
C ARG A 55 -12.66 -13.94 5.09
N PRO A 56 -12.92 -14.96 4.26
CA PRO A 56 -12.05 -16.14 4.14
C PRO A 56 -10.62 -15.80 3.66
N TYR A 57 -10.47 -14.70 2.90
CA TYR A 57 -9.20 -14.23 2.36
C TYR A 57 -8.48 -13.20 3.24
N PHE A 58 -9.01 -12.84 4.41
CA PHE A 58 -8.44 -11.76 5.24
C PHE A 58 -6.99 -12.03 5.66
N GLN A 59 -6.73 -13.26 6.10
CA GLN A 59 -5.39 -13.66 6.54
C GLN A 59 -4.40 -13.70 5.38
N GLU A 60 -4.84 -14.12 4.19
CA GLU A 60 -4.01 -14.11 2.98
C GLU A 60 -3.73 -12.68 2.50
N LEU A 61 -4.72 -11.79 2.58
CA LEU A 61 -4.57 -10.37 2.26
C LEU A 61 -3.53 -9.69 3.16
N ILE A 62 -3.59 -9.95 4.47
CA ILE A 62 -2.58 -9.46 5.42
C ILE A 62 -1.21 -10.04 5.07
N LYS A 63 -1.10 -11.37 4.91
CA LYS A 63 0.18 -12.04 4.59
C LYS A 63 0.80 -11.55 3.29
N SER A 64 0.02 -11.39 2.23
CA SER A 64 0.50 -10.90 0.93
C SER A 64 0.91 -9.42 0.95
N THR A 65 0.32 -8.63 1.85
CA THR A 65 0.70 -7.21 2.04
C THR A 65 1.85 -7.07 3.03
N PHE A 66 2.01 -8.03 3.94
CA PHE A 66 3.11 -8.09 4.90
C PHE A 66 4.39 -8.48 4.17
N ALA A 67 5.28 -7.51 3.97
CA ALA A 67 6.67 -7.76 3.64
C ALA A 67 7.40 -8.26 4.91
N GLY A 68 7.01 -9.44 5.39
CA GLY A 68 7.83 -10.23 6.30
C GLY A 68 8.99 -10.76 5.48
N SER A 69 10.15 -10.13 5.63
CA SER A 69 11.40 -10.57 5.04
C SER A 69 11.61 -12.08 5.25
N ASN A 70 12.12 -12.75 4.21
CA ASN A 70 12.92 -13.96 4.37
C ASN A 70 13.98 -13.78 5.47
#